data_AF-A0A9P7K467-F1
#
_entry.id   AF-A0A9P7K467-F1
#
_cell.length_a   1.000
_cell.length_b   1.000
_cell.length_c   1.000
_cell.angle_alpha   90.00
_cell.angle_beta   90.00
_cell.angle_gamma   90.00
#
_symmetry.space_group_name_H-M   'P 1'
#
loop_
_entity.id
_entity.type
_entity.pdbx_description
1 polymer ?
#
loop_
_entity_poly.entity_id
_entity_poly.type
_entity_poly.pdbx_seq_one_letter_code
_entity_poly.pdbx_strand_id
1 'polypeptide(L)'
;LQSKTMHSTMITIAALFLSAFFAVVGAIPLSLAGRDVYVPPVTYPVAGTVWIVNQTQTVTWDTSNPPNSITNTIGTIMLRKDNLTTPLILAEGFPILSGSQQVTVPWVIDGTDYQIVCTFLYLLLVLSDKRGY
;
A
#
# COMPACT_ATOMS: atom_id res chain seq x y z
N LEU A 1 -46.67 -50.05 22.57
CA LEU A 1 -45.22 -50.04 22.26
C LEU A 1 -44.90 -49.42 20.90
N GLN A 2 -45.60 -49.78 19.81
CA GLN A 2 -45.36 -49.31 18.43
C GLN A 2 -45.32 -47.77 18.24
N SER A 3 -46.23 -47.03 18.89
CA SER A 3 -46.24 -45.55 18.80
C SER A 3 -44.96 -44.91 19.39
N LYS A 4 -44.44 -45.42 20.52
CA LYS A 4 -43.25 -44.85 21.17
C LYS A 4 -41.98 -45.05 20.34
N THR A 5 -41.91 -46.17 19.61
CA THR A 5 -40.81 -46.50 18.69
C THR A 5 -40.79 -45.60 17.45
N MET A 6 -41.95 -45.22 16.91
CA MET A 6 -42.05 -44.33 15.73
C MET A 6 -41.64 -42.88 16.04
N HIS A 7 -41.95 -42.37 17.24
CA HIS A 7 -41.50 -41.04 17.65
C HIS A 7 -39.98 -40.99 17.86
N SER A 8 -39.39 -42.08 18.38
CA SER A 8 -37.95 -42.19 18.58
C SER A 8 -37.18 -42.18 17.26
N THR A 9 -37.65 -42.91 16.24
CA THR A 9 -37.00 -42.97 14.92
C THR A 9 -37.15 -41.68 14.13
N MET A 10 -38.28 -40.98 14.24
CA MET A 10 -38.46 -39.65 13.60
C MET A 10 -37.50 -38.60 14.16
N ILE A 11 -37.25 -38.61 15.47
CA ILE A 11 -36.27 -37.70 16.12
C ILE A 11 -34.84 -38.03 15.67
N THR A 12 -34.50 -39.32 15.49
CA THR A 12 -33.16 -39.71 15.03
C THR A 12 -32.92 -39.31 13.57
N ILE A 13 -33.93 -39.40 12.70
CA ILE A 13 -33.84 -38.98 11.29
C ILE A 13 -33.72 -37.45 11.18
N ALA A 14 -34.46 -36.70 12.01
CA ALA A 14 -34.37 -35.24 12.06
C ALA A 14 -32.99 -34.77 12.56
N ALA A 15 -32.38 -35.49 13.51
CA ALA A 15 -31.04 -35.19 14.02
C ALA A 15 -29.94 -35.44 12.95
N LEU A 16 -30.11 -36.46 12.10
CA LEU A 16 -29.18 -36.76 10.99
C LEU A 16 -29.25 -35.75 9.85
N PHE A 17 -30.39 -35.10 9.64
CA PHE A 17 -30.54 -34.02 8.64
C PHE A 17 -29.90 -32.70 9.08
N LEU A 18 -29.79 -32.44 10.39
CA LEU A 18 -29.26 -31.18 10.92
C LEU A 18 -27.71 -31.12 10.94
N SER A 19 -27.03 -32.26 10.86
CA SER A 19 -25.56 -32.35 10.93
C SER A 19 -24.83 -32.17 9.58
N ALA A 20 -25.54 -31.99 8.47
CA ALA A 20 -24.94 -31.95 7.13
C ALA A 20 -24.54 -30.53 6.64
N PHE A 21 -24.75 -29.48 7.45
CA PHE A 21 -24.52 -28.10 7.02
C PHE A 21 -23.25 -27.48 7.62
N PHE A 22 -22.14 -28.21 7.60
CA PHE A 22 -20.82 -27.57 7.72
C PHE A 22 -20.37 -27.16 6.31
N ALA A 23 -20.85 -26.01 5.84
CA ALA A 23 -20.30 -25.39 4.65
C ALA A 23 -18.82 -25.05 4.91
N VAL A 24 -17.92 -25.77 4.24
CA VAL A 24 -16.51 -25.39 4.14
C VAL A 24 -16.47 -24.04 3.43
N VAL A 25 -16.34 -22.96 4.18
CA VAL A 25 -15.91 -21.67 3.63
C VAL A 25 -14.45 -21.84 3.26
N GLY A 26 -14.20 -22.32 2.04
CA GLY A 26 -12.88 -22.27 1.45
C GLY A 26 -12.52 -20.82 1.23
N ALA A 27 -11.77 -20.23 2.16
CA ALA A 27 -11.04 -19.01 1.88
C ALA A 27 -10.01 -19.37 0.81
N ILE A 28 -10.33 -19.11 -0.46
CA ILE A 28 -9.30 -19.03 -1.49
C ILE A 28 -8.34 -17.95 -1.02
N PRO A 29 -7.06 -18.26 -0.76
CA PRO A 29 -6.08 -17.20 -0.58
C PRO A 29 -6.11 -16.41 -1.88
N LEU A 30 -6.54 -15.14 -1.81
CA LEU A 30 -6.20 -14.16 -2.81
C LEU A 30 -4.68 -14.18 -2.87
N SER A 31 -4.13 -14.85 -3.88
CA SER A 31 -2.72 -14.69 -4.17
C SER A 31 -2.56 -13.22 -4.54
N LEU A 32 -1.99 -12.42 -3.64
CA LEU A 32 -1.39 -11.13 -3.96
C LEU A 32 -0.14 -11.37 -4.84
N ALA A 33 -0.25 -12.22 -5.86
CA ALA A 33 0.79 -12.42 -6.85
C ALA A 33 0.85 -11.13 -7.69
N GLY A 34 1.73 -10.21 -7.30
CA GLY A 34 2.25 -9.18 -8.19
C GLY A 34 1.46 -7.89 -8.29
N ARG A 35 0.86 -7.40 -7.18
CA ARG A 35 0.60 -5.95 -7.04
C ARG A 35 1.58 -5.33 -6.05
N ASP A 36 2.85 -5.69 -6.18
CA ASP A 36 3.87 -5.11 -5.31
C ASP A 36 4.06 -3.64 -5.68
N VAL A 37 3.77 -2.85 -4.67
CA VAL A 37 4.11 -1.45 -4.59
C VAL A 37 5.63 -1.33 -4.69
N TYR A 38 6.12 -0.74 -5.77
CA TYR A 38 7.56 -0.54 -5.96
C TYR A 38 8.02 0.71 -5.20
N VAL A 39 8.77 0.50 -4.12
CA VAL A 39 9.37 1.58 -3.30
C VAL A 39 10.88 1.55 -3.45
N PRO A 40 11.45 2.21 -4.48
CA PRO A 40 12.89 2.20 -4.65
C PRO A 40 13.59 2.93 -3.50
N PRO A 41 14.72 2.43 -3.00
CA PRO A 41 15.46 3.11 -1.95
C PRO A 41 16.12 4.37 -2.52
N VAL A 42 15.89 5.51 -1.87
CA VAL A 42 16.53 6.78 -2.21
C VAL A 42 18.02 6.69 -1.90
N THR A 43 18.86 7.00 -2.87
CA THR A 43 20.33 6.98 -2.77
C THR A 43 20.92 8.37 -2.61
N TYR A 44 20.19 9.41 -3.01
CA TYR A 44 20.54 10.81 -2.75
C TYR A 44 19.26 11.65 -2.54
N PRO A 45 19.23 12.57 -1.55
CA PRO A 45 20.34 13.03 -0.70
C PRO A 45 20.78 12.00 0.35
N VAL A 46 22.05 12.05 0.76
CA VAL A 46 22.59 11.27 1.88
C VAL A 46 22.61 12.11 3.16
N ALA A 47 22.75 11.46 4.32
CA ALA A 47 22.86 12.15 5.60
C ALA A 47 23.95 13.24 5.57
N GLY A 48 23.61 14.44 6.07
CA GLY A 48 24.50 15.60 6.05
C GLY A 48 24.50 16.42 4.75
N THR A 49 23.73 16.01 3.73
CA THR A 49 23.52 16.82 2.53
C THR A 49 22.70 18.07 2.88
N VAL A 50 23.17 19.24 2.45
CA VAL A 50 22.49 20.52 2.68
C VAL A 50 21.85 21.01 1.39
N TRP A 51 20.57 21.34 1.45
CA TRP A 51 19.81 21.91 0.35
C TRP A 51 19.44 23.37 0.65
N ILE A 52 19.74 24.26 -0.30
CA ILE A 52 19.39 25.68 -0.20
C ILE A 52 18.04 25.90 -0.87
N VAL A 53 17.16 26.64 -0.20
CA VAL A 53 15.83 27.00 -0.72
C VAL A 53 15.91 27.64 -2.11
N ASN A 54 14.91 27.35 -2.95
CA ASN A 54 14.80 27.77 -4.36
C ASN A 54 15.88 27.25 -5.31
N GLN A 55 16.78 26.37 -4.86
CA GLN A 55 17.70 25.68 -5.77
C GLN A 55 17.07 24.42 -6.35
N THR A 56 17.49 24.07 -7.56
CA THR A 56 17.17 22.77 -8.16
C THR A 56 18.15 21.73 -7.63
N GLN A 57 17.61 20.62 -7.13
CA GLN A 57 18.36 19.48 -6.64
C GLN A 57 17.92 18.23 -7.37
N THR A 58 18.85 17.30 -7.57
CA THR A 58 18.53 16.00 -8.20
C THR A 58 18.35 14.98 -7.10
N VAL A 59 17.18 14.34 -7.02
CA VAL A 59 16.95 13.16 -6.17
C VAL A 59 17.27 11.93 -7.00
N THR A 60 17.96 10.95 -6.39
CA THR A 60 18.27 9.67 -7.05
C THR A 60 17.83 8.50 -6.18
N TRP A 61 17.51 7.39 -6.83
CA TRP A 61 17.10 6.15 -6.16
C TRP A 61 17.57 4.93 -6.97
N ASP A 62 17.65 3.79 -6.31
CA ASP A 62 18.07 2.54 -6.95
C ASP A 62 16.92 1.93 -7.77
N THR A 63 17.21 1.58 -9.02
CA THR A 63 16.29 0.91 -9.96
C THR A 63 16.79 -0.46 -10.41
N SER A 64 17.82 -1.01 -9.77
CA SER A 64 18.47 -2.26 -10.17
C SER A 64 17.61 -3.52 -9.97
N ASN A 65 16.69 -3.50 -8.99
CA ASN A 65 15.89 -4.67 -8.60
C ASN A 65 14.38 -4.40 -8.63
N PRO A 66 13.79 -4.06 -9.79
CA PRO A 66 12.34 -3.87 -9.90
C PRO A 66 11.61 -5.23 -9.85
N PRO A 67 10.39 -5.29 -9.29
CA PRO A 67 9.57 -6.50 -9.35
C PRO A 67 9.13 -6.78 -10.80
N ASN A 68 8.88 -8.05 -11.11
CA ASN A 68 8.52 -8.51 -12.46
C ASN A 68 7.22 -7.88 -13.00
N SER A 69 6.36 -7.37 -12.12
CA SER A 69 5.17 -6.60 -12.49
C SER A 69 5.05 -5.40 -11.55
N ILE A 70 4.98 -4.20 -12.13
CA ILE A 70 4.81 -2.94 -11.40
C ILE A 70 3.42 -2.40 -11.75
N THR A 71 2.54 -2.32 -10.76
CA THR A 71 1.18 -1.83 -10.99
C THR A 71 1.08 -0.30 -10.99
N ASN A 72 2.07 0.40 -10.45
CA ASN A 72 2.14 1.85 -10.49
C ASN A 72 3.57 2.29 -10.79
N THR A 73 3.79 2.79 -12.00
CA THR A 73 5.08 3.28 -12.48
C THR A 73 5.25 4.79 -12.31
N ILE A 74 4.28 5.47 -11.70
CA ILE A 74 4.30 6.92 -11.51
C ILE A 74 4.78 7.25 -10.10
N GLY A 75 5.89 7.99 -10.04
CA GLY A 75 6.54 8.42 -8.81
C GLY A 75 6.05 9.78 -8.32
N THR A 76 6.25 9.97 -7.02
CA THR A 76 6.02 11.19 -6.25
C THR A 76 7.18 11.36 -5.27
N ILE A 77 7.79 12.54 -5.25
CA ILE A 77 8.79 12.92 -4.24
C ILE A 77 8.11 13.83 -3.23
N MET A 78 8.18 13.45 -1.96
CA MET A 78 7.65 14.22 -0.85
C MET A 78 8.77 14.66 0.09
N LEU A 79 8.61 15.85 0.66
CA LEU A 79 9.45 16.31 1.77
C LEU A 79 8.81 15.88 3.09
N ARG A 80 9.56 15.21 3.95
CA ARG A 80 9.16 14.91 5.33
C ARG A 80 10.02 15.71 6.30
N LYS A 81 9.50 15.88 7.51
CA LYS A 81 10.23 16.51 8.61
C LYS A 81 10.04 15.66 9.86
N ASP A 82 11.15 15.27 10.46
CA ASP A 82 11.17 14.28 11.54
C ASP A 82 10.40 13.01 11.11
N ASN A 83 9.57 12.42 11.97
CA ASN A 83 8.74 11.27 11.64
C ASN A 83 7.36 11.64 11.05
N LEU A 84 7.16 12.90 10.64
CA LEU A 84 5.90 13.39 10.12
C LEU A 84 5.91 13.47 8.59
N THR A 85 4.90 12.87 7.97
CA THR A 85 4.62 13.10 6.55
C THR A 85 4.00 14.48 6.41
N THR A 86 4.67 15.37 5.67
CA THR A 86 4.12 16.68 5.33
C THR A 86 3.32 16.57 4.03
N PRO A 87 2.35 17.48 3.76
CA PRO A 87 1.65 17.52 2.48
C PRO A 87 2.50 18.08 1.33
N LEU A 88 3.81 18.30 1.54
CA LEU A 88 4.67 18.98 0.58
C LEU A 88 5.23 18.01 -0.47
N ILE A 89 4.68 18.10 -1.67
CA ILE A 89 5.13 17.37 -2.86
C ILE A 89 6.18 18.22 -3.59
N LEU A 90 7.34 17.64 -3.86
CA LEU A 90 8.45 18.29 -4.55
C LEU A 90 8.44 18.02 -6.06
N ALA A 91 7.96 16.84 -6.46
CA ALA A 91 7.73 16.45 -7.84
C ALA A 91 6.74 15.27 -7.89
N GLU A 92 5.99 15.15 -8.96
CA GLU A 92 5.08 14.04 -9.21
C GLU A 92 4.91 13.80 -10.71
N GLY A 93 4.35 12.65 -11.07
CA GLY A 93 4.01 12.35 -12.48
C GLY A 93 5.19 11.84 -13.32
N PHE A 94 6.32 11.50 -12.69
CA PHE A 94 7.51 11.01 -13.39
C PHE A 94 7.60 9.47 -13.36
N PRO A 95 8.28 8.82 -14.31
CA PRO A 95 8.49 7.38 -14.28
C PRO A 95 9.39 6.97 -13.11
N ILE A 96 8.90 6.10 -12.21
CA ILE A 96 9.67 5.61 -11.05
C ILE A 96 10.91 4.79 -11.45
N LEU A 97 11.00 4.35 -12.70
CA LEU A 97 12.15 3.62 -13.23
C LEU A 97 13.24 4.54 -13.82
N SER A 98 13.04 5.86 -13.83
CA SER A 98 14.06 6.81 -14.32
C SER A 98 15.32 6.85 -13.45
N GLY A 99 15.23 6.42 -12.18
CA GLY A 99 16.33 6.43 -11.21
C GLY A 99 16.71 7.81 -10.70
N SER A 100 16.13 8.87 -11.26
CA SER A 100 16.36 10.24 -10.82
C SER A 100 15.24 11.19 -11.25
N GLN A 101 15.09 12.27 -10.50
CA GLN A 101 14.17 13.37 -10.80
C GLN A 101 14.72 14.67 -10.20
N GLN A 102 14.66 15.75 -10.98
CA GLN A 102 14.96 17.09 -10.48
C GLN A 102 13.77 17.64 -9.70
N VAL A 103 14.07 18.30 -8.59
CA VAL A 103 13.10 18.95 -7.71
C VAL A 103 13.57 20.35 -7.36
N THR A 104 12.64 21.26 -7.12
CA THR A 104 12.96 22.59 -6.57
C THR A 104 12.78 22.54 -5.07
N VAL A 105 13.80 22.99 -4.33
CA VAL A 105 13.73 23.06 -2.86
C VAL A 105 12.72 24.15 -2.48
N PRO A 106 11.61 23.81 -1.81
CA PRO A 106 10.58 24.76 -1.47
C PRO A 106 11.05 25.66 -0.32
N TRP A 107 10.35 26.77 -0.12
CA TRP A 107 10.56 27.58 1.06
C TRP A 107 10.05 26.83 2.31
N VAL A 108 10.95 26.59 3.27
CA VAL A 108 10.69 25.96 4.55
C VAL A 108 11.54 26.62 5.63
N ILE A 109 11.18 26.42 6.90
CA ILE A 109 12.06 26.79 8.02
C ILE A 109 13.33 25.95 7.96
N ASP A 110 14.46 26.54 8.34
CA ASP A 110 15.72 25.84 8.43
C ASP A 110 15.66 24.68 9.45
N GLY A 111 16.33 23.58 9.13
CA GLY A 111 16.30 22.38 9.95
C GLY A 111 17.17 21.27 9.39
N THR A 112 17.52 20.32 10.25
CA THR A 112 18.35 19.16 9.93
C THR A 112 17.58 17.85 9.94
N ASP A 113 16.28 17.92 10.22
CA ASP A 113 15.36 16.79 10.38
C ASP A 113 14.54 16.51 9.11
N TYR A 114 14.95 17.08 7.96
CA TYR A 114 14.29 16.85 6.68
C TYR A 114 14.69 15.52 6.05
N GLN A 115 13.72 14.86 5.41
CA GLN A 115 13.90 13.59 4.74
C GLN A 115 13.19 13.61 3.39
N ILE A 116 13.80 12.97 2.39
CA ILE A 116 13.20 12.76 1.07
C ILE A 116 12.61 11.36 1.01
N VAL A 117 11.34 11.30 0.61
CA VAL A 117 10.66 10.02 0.37
C VAL A 117 10.21 9.97 -1.08
N CYS A 118 10.73 8.97 -1.80
CA CYS A 118 10.21 8.60 -3.10
C CYS A 118 9.12 7.56 -2.89
N THR A 119 7.90 7.90 -3.29
CA THR A 119 6.72 7.05 -3.16
C THR A 119 5.92 7.11 -4.46
N PHE A 120 4.79 6.44 -4.46
CA PHE A 120 3.80 6.39 -5.53
C PHE A 120 2.50 6.84 -4.84
N LEU A 121 1.77 7.78 -5.43
CA LEU A 121 0.58 8.34 -4.79
C LEU A 121 -0.45 7.24 -4.48
N TYR A 122 -0.61 6.89 -3.19
CA TYR A 122 -1.66 5.95 -2.72
C TYR A 122 -2.87 6.66 -2.11
N LEU A 123 -2.87 7.99 -2.04
CA LEU A 123 -3.87 8.71 -1.25
C LEU A 123 -5.28 8.70 -1.88
N LEU A 124 -5.43 8.41 -3.18
CA LEU A 124 -6.75 8.48 -3.82
C LEU A 124 -7.59 7.20 -3.71
N LEU A 125 -7.03 6.04 -3.34
CA LEU A 125 -7.79 4.78 -3.34
C LEU A 125 -8.53 4.45 -2.03
N VAL A 126 -8.25 5.15 -0.92
CA VAL A 126 -8.95 4.90 0.35
C VAL A 126 -10.26 5.72 0.47
N LEU A 127 -10.47 6.75 -0.35
CA LEU A 127 -11.66 7.60 -0.26
C LEU A 127 -12.81 7.22 -1.20
N SER A 128 -12.66 6.22 -2.07
CA SER A 128 -13.74 5.83 -3.00
C SER A 128 -14.66 4.71 -2.50
N ASP A 129 -14.49 4.22 -1.26
CA ASP A 129 -15.37 3.19 -0.67
C ASP A 129 -16.18 3.70 0.53
N LYS A 130 -16.86 4.83 0.35
CA LYS A 130 -17.79 5.37 1.35
C LYS A 130 -19.01 6.06 0.74
N ARG A 131 -19.63 5.57 -0.33
CA ARG A 131 -21.04 5.88 -0.66
C ARG A 131 -21.72 4.76 -1.46
N GLY A 132 -22.01 3.66 -0.77
CA GLY A 132 -23.26 2.92 -0.97
C GLY A 132 -24.20 3.28 0.19
N TYR A 133 -25.05 4.29 -0.03
CA TYR A 133 -26.31 4.51 0.68
C TYR A 133 -27.32 5.00 -0.35
#